data_AF-A0A2G5XMX0-F1
#
_entry.id   AF-A0A2G5XMX0-F1
#
_cell.length_a   1.000
_cell.length_b   1.000
_cell.length_c   1.000
_cell.angle_alpha   90.00
_cell.angle_beta   90.00
_cell.angle_gamma   90.00
#
_symmetry.space_group_name_H-M   'P 1'
#
loop_
_entity.id
_entity.type
_entity.pdbx_description
1 polymer ?
#
loop_
_entity_poly.entity_id
_entity_poly.type
_entity_poly.pdbx_seq_one_letter_code
_entity_poly.pdbx_strand_id
1 'polypeptide(L)'
;MEPEWFLKEGHDQSQVFYKGVLLDTQSKLVFIVTPSTQIELMEVNVELSTMRDYLEGSRDPPPSFFVDKIATCLEPLVKRVYSLLQSVEFTYVKKGCHSYLDTGALL
;
A
#
# COMPACT_ATOMS: atom_id res chain seq x y z
N MET A 1 -16.62 -2.38 -20.26
CA MET A 1 -16.76 -0.97 -19.85
C MET A 1 -16.38 -0.92 -18.39
N GLU A 2 -15.34 -0.17 -18.01
CA GLU A 2 -14.96 -0.05 -16.59
C GLU A 2 -15.96 0.87 -15.87
N PRO A 3 -16.43 0.50 -14.66
CA PRO A 3 -17.35 1.33 -13.89
C PRO A 3 -16.76 2.71 -13.52
N GLU A 4 -17.58 3.76 -13.54
CA GLU A 4 -17.16 5.15 -13.26
C GLU A 4 -16.64 5.41 -11.83
N TRP A 5 -16.84 4.46 -10.92
CA TRP A 5 -16.34 4.54 -9.53
C TRP A 5 -14.94 3.96 -9.33
N PHE A 6 -14.29 3.49 -10.39
CA PHE A 6 -12.86 3.21 -10.35
C PHE A 6 -12.08 4.53 -10.40
N LEU A 7 -11.41 4.86 -9.29
CA LEU A 7 -10.40 5.91 -9.29
C LEU A 7 -9.22 5.44 -10.13
N LYS A 8 -9.13 5.95 -11.36
CA LYS A 8 -7.92 5.88 -12.19
C LYS A 8 -7.19 7.21 -12.07
N GLU A 9 -6.36 7.35 -11.05
CA GLU A 9 -5.50 8.52 -10.95
C GLU A 9 -4.25 8.33 -11.82
N GLY A 10 -3.78 9.41 -12.45
CA GLY A 10 -2.59 9.39 -13.30
C GLY A 10 -1.29 9.33 -12.50
N HIS A 11 -0.19 8.97 -13.16
CA HIS A 11 1.17 8.81 -12.61
C HIS A 11 1.63 9.98 -11.70
N ASP A 12 1.17 11.20 -11.96
CA ASP A 12 1.57 12.39 -11.18
C ASP A 12 1.01 12.40 -9.73
N GLN A 13 0.17 11.42 -9.37
CA GLN A 13 -0.65 11.45 -8.15
C GLN A 13 -0.25 10.43 -7.07
N SER A 14 0.67 9.49 -7.34
CA SER A 14 1.22 8.59 -6.33
C SER A 14 2.68 8.20 -6.60
N GLN A 15 3.51 8.17 -5.56
CA GLN A 15 4.89 7.66 -5.63
C GLN A 15 5.02 6.38 -4.82
N VAL A 16 5.50 5.31 -5.46
CA VAL A 16 5.72 4.00 -4.83
C VAL A 16 7.21 3.70 -4.75
N PHE A 17 7.71 3.53 -3.52
CA PHE A 17 9.05 3.04 -3.26
C PHE A 17 8.95 1.59 -2.79
N TYR A 18 9.39 0.65 -3.60
CA TYR A 18 9.40 -0.78 -3.28
C TYR A 18 10.84 -1.25 -3.13
N LYS A 19 11.18 -1.80 -1.97
CA LYS A 19 12.54 -2.24 -1.60
C LYS A 19 13.62 -1.18 -1.89
N GLY A 20 13.28 0.09 -1.66
CA GLY A 20 14.18 1.24 -1.87
C GLY A 20 14.27 1.76 -3.31
N VAL A 21 13.53 1.17 -4.26
CA VAL A 21 13.49 1.60 -5.66
C VAL A 21 12.18 2.33 -5.93
N LEU A 22 12.25 3.52 -6.54
CA LEU A 22 11.08 4.24 -7.04
C LEU A 22 10.56 3.54 -8.29
N LEU A 23 9.28 3.16 -8.30
CA LEU A 23 8.64 2.42 -9.39
C LEU A 23 7.37 3.13 -9.88
N ASP A 24 7.00 2.86 -11.13
CA ASP A 24 5.72 3.28 -11.73
C ASP A 24 4.58 2.30 -11.38
N THR A 25 4.58 1.81 -10.14
CA THR A 25 3.49 0.98 -9.66
C THR A 25 2.23 1.83 -9.55
N GLN A 26 1.16 1.35 -10.20
CA GLN A 26 -0.15 1.98 -10.15
C GLN A 26 -1.17 0.97 -9.65
N SER A 27 -2.17 1.48 -8.92
CA SER A 27 -3.26 0.67 -8.39
C SER A 27 -4.59 1.39 -8.55
N LYS A 28 -5.61 0.65 -8.98
CA LYS A 28 -7.01 1.10 -8.86
C LYS A 28 -7.57 0.57 -7.54
N LEU A 29 -8.26 1.44 -6.82
CA LEU A 29 -8.76 1.16 -5.48
C LEU A 29 -10.27 1.34 -5.41
N VAL A 30 -10.91 0.42 -4.71
CA VAL A 30 -12.33 0.47 -4.37
C VAL A 30 -12.47 0.19 -2.89
N PHE A 31 -13.16 1.08 -2.18
CA PHE A 31 -13.40 0.95 -0.75
C PHE A 31 -14.86 0.58 -0.50
N ILE A 32 -15.07 -0.53 0.19
CA ILE A 32 -16.38 -0.96 0.68
C ILE A 32 -16.39 -0.70 2.20
N VAL A 33 -17.17 0.29 2.62
CA VAL A 33 -17.24 0.72 4.01
C VAL A 33 -18.42 0.03 4.70
N THR A 34 -18.14 -0.63 5.82
CA THR A 34 -19.16 -1.18 6.74
C THR A 34 -19.04 -0.49 8.10
N PRO A 35 -20.00 -0.67 9.03
CA PRO A 35 -19.93 -0.01 10.34
C PRO A 35 -18.69 -0.36 11.18
N SER A 36 -18.11 -1.55 11.00
CA SER A 36 -17.00 -2.04 11.82
C SER A 36 -15.68 -2.22 11.07
N THR A 37 -15.72 -2.32 9.74
CA THR A 37 -14.53 -2.55 8.93
C THR A 37 -14.63 -1.89 7.56
N GLN A 38 -13.48 -1.57 6.98
CA GLN A 38 -13.34 -1.14 5.59
C GLN A 38 -12.66 -2.27 4.82
N ILE A 39 -13.27 -2.69 3.72
CA ILE A 39 -12.67 -3.65 2.77
C ILE A 39 -12.10 -2.84 1.61
N GLU A 40 -10.84 -3.06 1.30
CA GLU A 40 -10.13 -2.45 0.17
C GLU A 40 -9.95 -3.51 -0.92
N LEU A 41 -10.51 -3.27 -2.10
CA LEU A 41 -10.22 -4.03 -3.30
C LEU A 41 -9.20 -3.26 -4.13
N MET A 42 -8.13 -3.94 -4.52
CA MET A 42 -7.04 -3.32 -5.26
C MET A 42 -6.69 -4.12 -6.51
N GLU A 43 -6.66 -3.42 -7.63
CA GLU A 43 -6.14 -3.91 -8.91
C GLU A 43 -4.82 -3.18 -9.19
N VAL A 44 -3.69 -3.90 -9.15
CA VAL A 44 -2.36 -3.35 -9.45
C VAL A 44 -1.99 -3.51 -10.92
N ASN A 45 -1.17 -2.62 -11.49
CA ASN A 45 -0.56 -2.76 -12.82
C ASN A 45 0.58 -3.80 -12.80
N VAL A 46 1.25 -4.07 -13.92
CA VAL A 46 2.25 -5.15 -14.05
C VAL A 46 3.59 -4.87 -13.34
N GLU A 47 3.79 -3.68 -12.78
CA GLU A 47 5.04 -3.29 -12.14
C GLU A 47 5.23 -3.97 -10.78
N LEU A 48 6.49 -4.18 -10.39
CA LEU A 48 6.85 -4.79 -9.11
C LEU A 48 6.26 -4.01 -7.94
N SER A 49 5.74 -4.72 -6.95
CA SER A 49 5.21 -4.13 -5.72
C SER A 49 4.94 -5.24 -4.70
N THR A 50 4.75 -4.85 -3.44
CA THR A 50 4.35 -5.79 -2.39
C THR A 50 3.06 -6.52 -2.76
N MET A 51 2.12 -5.85 -3.41
CA MET A 51 0.82 -6.43 -3.76
C MET A 51 0.89 -7.35 -4.97
N ARG A 52 1.81 -7.10 -5.91
CA ARG A 52 2.15 -8.08 -6.93
C ARG A 52 2.75 -9.34 -6.35
N ASP A 53 3.66 -9.21 -5.40
CA ASP A 53 4.23 -10.38 -4.72
C ASP A 53 3.13 -11.23 -4.05
N TYR A 54 2.13 -10.61 -3.43
CA TYR A 54 0.98 -11.31 -2.83
C TYR A 54 0.11 -12.01 -3.89
N LEU A 55 -0.21 -11.32 -4.98
CA LEU A 55 -1.01 -11.88 -6.08
C LEU A 55 -0.33 -13.09 -6.74
N GLU A 56 0.97 -12.99 -7.05
CA GLU A 56 1.74 -14.06 -7.68
C GLU A 56 2.00 -15.22 -6.72
N GLY A 57 2.24 -14.90 -5.44
CA GLY A 57 2.41 -15.89 -4.38
C GLY A 57 1.12 -16.61 -3.97
N SER A 58 -0.05 -16.22 -4.50
CA SER A 58 -1.37 -16.70 -4.05
C SER A 58 -1.57 -16.58 -2.54
N ARG A 59 -1.08 -15.48 -1.96
CA ARG A 59 -1.15 -15.19 -0.52
C ARG A 59 -2.12 -14.05 -0.26
N ASP A 60 -2.91 -14.18 0.80
CA ASP A 60 -3.76 -13.08 1.24
C ASP A 60 -2.90 -11.93 1.79
N PRO A 61 -3.18 -10.68 1.40
CA PRO A 61 -2.52 -9.52 1.97
C PRO A 61 -2.88 -9.39 3.46
N PRO A 62 -1.93 -8.97 4.32
CA PRO A 62 -2.20 -8.77 5.74
C PRO A 62 -3.16 -7.60 5.97
N PRO A 63 -3.85 -7.55 7.13
CA PRO A 63 -4.70 -6.41 7.48
C PRO A 63 -3.88 -5.13 7.66
N SER A 64 -4.48 -4.00 7.31
CA SER A 64 -3.93 -2.67 7.51
C SER A 64 -4.43 -2.04 8.81
N PHE A 65 -3.58 -1.25 9.46
CA PHE A 65 -3.94 -0.48 10.66
C PHE A 65 -3.79 1.02 10.38
N PHE A 66 -4.81 1.79 10.76
CA PHE A 66 -4.74 3.25 10.75
C PHE A 66 -3.96 3.74 11.96
N VAL A 67 -3.05 4.68 11.74
CA VAL A 67 -2.25 5.32 12.78
C VAL A 67 -2.33 6.83 12.62
N ASP A 68 -2.20 7.56 13.74
CA ASP A 68 -2.26 9.03 13.73
C ASP A 68 -1.12 9.65 12.91
N LYS A 69 0.11 9.14 13.08
CA LYS A 69 1.29 9.56 12.32
C LYS A 69 2.16 8.37 11.95
N ILE A 70 2.21 8.08 10.65
CA ILE A 70 3.01 6.97 10.12
C ILE A 70 4.49 7.12 10.48
N ALA A 71 5.07 8.31 10.36
CA ALA A 71 6.49 8.54 10.72
C ALA A 71 6.81 8.14 12.17
N THR A 72 5.96 8.53 13.13
CA THR A 72 6.13 8.21 14.56
C THR A 72 5.94 6.71 14.83
N CYS A 73 5.09 6.03 14.07
CA CYS A 73 4.89 4.59 14.17
C CYS A 73 6.07 3.81 13.53
N LEU A 74 6.54 4.24 12.36
CA LEU A 74 7.59 3.57 11.61
C LEU A 74 8.96 3.68 12.27
N GLU A 75 9.29 4.83 12.88
CA GLU A 75 10.62 5.04 13.46
C GLU A 75 11.04 3.95 14.47
N PRO A 76 10.23 3.59 15.49
CA PRO A 76 10.58 2.50 16.40
C PRO A 76 10.51 1.12 15.75
N LEU A 77 9.58 0.88 14.80
CA LEU A 77 9.41 -0.43 14.17
C LEU A 77 10.54 -0.75 13.20
N VAL A 78 10.90 0.20 12.33
CA VAL A 78 11.96 0.05 11.33
C VAL A 78 13.34 0.02 11.97
N LYS A 79 13.61 0.87 12.97
CA LYS A 79 14.92 0.90 13.62
C LYS A 79 15.21 -0.32 14.50
N ARG A 80 14.20 -1.06 14.94
CA ARG A 80 14.36 -2.06 16.00
C ARG A 80 13.89 -3.47 15.65
N VAL A 81 12.93 -3.64 14.74
CA VAL A 81 12.16 -4.88 14.67
C VAL A 81 11.90 -5.38 13.24
N TYR A 82 11.49 -4.50 12.32
CA TYR A 82 10.97 -4.92 11.00
C TYR A 82 11.59 -4.12 9.85
N SER A 83 11.83 -4.75 8.70
CA SER A 83 12.32 -4.04 7.51
C SER A 83 11.17 -3.36 6.76
N LEU A 84 11.40 -2.17 6.20
CA LEU A 84 10.43 -1.51 5.32
C LEU A 84 10.43 -2.17 3.93
N LEU A 85 9.30 -2.75 3.52
CA LEU A 85 9.14 -3.40 2.21
C LEU A 85 8.73 -2.41 1.13
N GLN A 86 7.74 -1.57 1.42
CA GLN A 86 7.22 -0.59 0.49
C GLN A 86 6.67 0.61 1.24
N SER A 87 6.86 1.80 0.69
CA SER A 87 6.16 3.02 1.12
C SER A 87 5.49 3.67 -0.09
N VAL A 88 4.27 4.16 0.12
CA VAL A 88 3.49 4.87 -0.90
C VAL A 88 3.06 6.21 -0.37
N GLU A 89 3.23 7.25 -1.17
CA GLU A 89 2.75 8.60 -0.89
C GLU A 89 1.75 9.04 -1.97
N PHE A 90 0.57 9.50 -1.55
CA PHE A 90 -0.48 10.03 -2.44
C PHE A 90 -0.40 11.56 -2.47
N THR A 91 -0.03 12.14 -3.61
CA THR A 91 0.50 13.50 -3.70
C THR A 91 -0.53 14.61 -3.94
N TYR A 92 -1.72 14.32 -4.49
CA TYR A 92 -2.63 15.40 -4.96
C TYR A 92 -3.99 15.51 -4.26
N VAL A 93 -4.73 14.41 -4.05
CA VAL A 93 -6.16 14.51 -3.64
C VAL A 93 -6.41 14.16 -2.16
N LYS A 94 -5.57 13.33 -1.52
CA LYS A 94 -5.84 12.82 -0.16
C LYS A 94 -4.69 12.88 0.86
N LYS A 95 -3.52 13.42 0.51
CA LYS A 95 -2.34 13.56 1.41
C LYS A 95 -2.18 12.38 2.37
N GLY A 96 -2.27 11.17 1.81
CA GLY A 96 -2.16 9.93 2.56
C GLY A 96 -0.82 9.30 2.29
N CYS A 97 -0.35 8.48 3.22
CA CYS A 97 0.70 7.52 2.95
C CYS A 97 0.29 6.18 3.54
N HIS A 98 0.88 5.11 3.02
CA HIS A 98 0.82 3.80 3.66
C HIS A 98 2.17 3.10 3.51
N SER A 99 2.43 2.11 4.34
CA SER A 99 3.71 1.41 4.34
C SER A 99 3.53 -0.05 4.73
N TYR A 100 4.28 -0.93 4.05
CA TYR A 100 4.35 -2.34 4.35
C TYR A 100 5.64 -2.64 5.10
N LEU A 101 5.53 -3.34 6.22
CA LEU A 101 6.65 -3.83 7.01
C LEU A 101 6.77 -5.34 6.86
N ASP A 102 8.00 -5.82 6.73
CA ASP A 102 8.30 -7.25 6.76
C ASP A 102 8.23 -7.76 8.20
N THR A 103 7.14 -8.45 8.52
CA THR A 103 6.94 -9.11 9.81
C THR A 103 7.33 -10.59 9.79
N GLY A 104 7.68 -11.12 8.62
CA GLY A 104 8.08 -12.52 8.45
C GLY A 104 9.53 -12.79 8.85
N ALA A 105 10.38 -11.75 8.90
CA ALA A 105 11.79 -11.86 9.29
C ALA A 105 12.04 -12.19 10.78
N LEU A 106 10.99 -12.37 11.58
CA LEU A 106 11.06 -12.61 13.03
C LEU A 106 10.69 -14.03 13.47
N LEU A 107 10.70 -15.00 12.56
CA LEU A 107 10.57 -16.43 12.87
C LEU A 107 11.73 -17.24 12.30
#